data_AF-A0A2M8KYY1-F1
#
_entry.id   AF-A0A2M8KYY1-F1
#
_cell.length_a   1.000
_cell.length_b   1.000
_cell.length_c   1.000
_cell.angle_alpha   90.00
_cell.angle_beta   90.00
_cell.angle_gamma   90.00
#
_symmetry.space_group_name_H-M   'P 1'
#
loop_
_entity.id
_entity.type
_entity.pdbx_description
1 polymer ?
#
loop_
_entity_poly.entity_id
_entity_poly.type
_entity_poly.pdbx_seq_one_letter_code
_entity_poly.pdbx_strand_id
1 'polypeptide(L)'
;MSRLFKLAAVLSVVPAVAFASPVRATVQSSVEGGDIYRVKNITKNVDFIDPAKADACDVLQYKVRIHNPGPTEVLTNVTVQAGFQTAASTKNVSIITMRASNASPSNTSDTATVNLSSAQGLNYVSGSTELLDANGNLIKTLPDGITQAGVSIGNVGVSVNEKRFVQFKEKVNCPTPPVTPPVTPPTPPVTLPAKPVIPVVQGKTTELPNTGPGDVAAVFAGASAFGAAGHYISRRFRRN
;
A
#
# COMPACT_ATOMS: atom_id res chain seq x y z
N MET A 1 -43.99 40.78 -59.89
CA MET A 1 -45.27 40.78 -59.16
C MET A 1 -45.08 40.00 -57.87
N SER A 2 -45.44 40.63 -56.76
CA SER A 2 -45.29 40.17 -55.37
C SER A 2 -46.39 39.20 -54.96
N ARG A 3 -46.08 38.23 -54.05
CA ARG A 3 -46.78 37.93 -52.76
C ARG A 3 -46.29 36.58 -52.18
N LEU A 4 -45.58 36.59 -51.05
CA LEU A 4 -46.07 36.52 -49.65
C LEU A 4 -46.48 35.10 -49.20
N PHE A 5 -45.52 34.34 -48.67
CA PHE A 5 -45.77 33.22 -47.76
C PHE A 5 -45.63 33.70 -46.31
N LYS A 6 -46.70 33.64 -45.52
CA LYS A 6 -46.68 33.85 -44.08
C LYS A 6 -46.72 32.49 -43.38
N LEU A 7 -45.63 32.15 -42.70
CA LEU A 7 -45.58 31.06 -41.71
C LEU A 7 -45.97 31.64 -40.34
N ALA A 8 -47.04 31.13 -39.75
CA ALA A 8 -47.44 31.41 -38.38
C ALA A 8 -46.79 30.38 -37.45
N ALA A 9 -45.90 30.82 -36.57
CA ALA A 9 -45.35 30.01 -35.49
C ALA A 9 -46.24 30.17 -34.25
N VAL A 10 -46.86 29.08 -33.80
CA VAL A 10 -47.61 29.03 -32.54
C VAL A 10 -46.62 28.68 -31.42
N LEU A 11 -46.29 29.65 -30.58
CA LEU A 11 -45.54 29.42 -29.33
C LEU A 11 -46.53 29.03 -28.23
N SER A 12 -46.61 27.75 -27.91
CA SER A 12 -47.30 27.24 -26.73
C SER A 12 -46.41 27.43 -25.49
N VAL A 13 -46.75 28.41 -24.65
CA VAL A 13 -46.12 28.62 -23.34
C VAL A 13 -46.70 27.60 -22.36
N VAL A 14 -45.93 26.58 -22.00
CA VAL A 14 -46.26 25.64 -20.94
C VAL A 14 -45.81 26.24 -19.61
N PRO A 15 -46.69 26.40 -18.60
CA PRO A 15 -46.27 26.80 -17.26
C PRO A 15 -45.48 25.66 -16.62
N ALA A 16 -44.18 25.87 -16.38
CA ALA A 16 -43.36 24.97 -15.60
C ALA A 16 -43.76 25.08 -14.12
N VAL A 17 -44.57 24.14 -13.63
CA VAL A 17 -44.86 23.98 -12.21
C VAL A 17 -43.59 23.45 -11.54
N ALA A 18 -42.85 24.32 -10.88
CA ALA A 18 -41.69 23.95 -10.08
C ALA A 18 -42.16 23.26 -8.79
N PHE A 19 -42.14 21.93 -8.78
CA PHE A 19 -42.33 21.15 -7.57
C PHE A 19 -41.08 21.31 -6.68
N ALA A 20 -41.14 22.23 -5.72
CA ALA A 20 -40.17 22.29 -4.62
C ALA A 20 -40.34 21.03 -3.76
N SER A 21 -39.56 20.01 -4.05
CA SER A 21 -39.47 18.84 -3.18
C SER A 21 -38.78 19.27 -1.88
N PRO A 22 -39.35 19.00 -0.70
CA PRO A 22 -38.65 19.29 0.54
C PRO A 22 -37.36 18.45 0.59
N VAL A 23 -36.21 19.12 0.56
CA VAL A 23 -34.93 18.50 0.90
C VAL A 23 -35.01 18.18 2.39
N ARG A 24 -35.37 16.93 2.72
CA ARG A 24 -35.19 16.43 4.08
C ARG A 24 -33.69 16.36 4.32
N ALA A 25 -33.17 17.25 5.15
CA ALA A 25 -31.87 17.05 5.77
C ALA A 25 -32.03 15.82 6.68
N THR A 26 -31.82 14.63 6.13
CA THR A 26 -31.65 13.42 6.93
C THR A 26 -30.49 13.70 7.84
N VAL A 27 -30.74 13.70 9.14
CA VAL A 27 -29.72 13.94 10.16
C VAL A 27 -28.83 12.70 10.19
N GLN A 28 -27.82 12.68 9.33
CA GLN A 28 -26.93 11.55 9.17
C GLN A 28 -25.84 11.58 10.23
N SER A 29 -25.52 10.41 10.79
CA SER A 29 -24.38 10.27 11.70
C SER A 29 -23.07 10.55 10.99
N SER A 30 -22.08 11.02 11.74
CA SER A 30 -20.73 11.28 11.23
C SER A 30 -19.71 10.52 12.06
N VAL A 31 -18.58 10.18 11.43
CA VAL A 31 -17.39 9.79 12.19
C VAL A 31 -16.68 11.07 12.59
N GLU A 32 -16.37 11.21 13.88
CA GLU A 32 -15.57 12.32 14.39
C GLU A 32 -14.30 12.55 13.56
N GLY A 33 -14.02 13.81 13.23
CA GLY A 33 -12.79 14.26 12.58
C GLY A 33 -11.87 15.05 13.51
N GLY A 34 -10.79 15.59 12.95
CA GLY A 34 -9.76 16.33 13.69
C GLY A 34 -8.54 15.46 14.01
N ASP A 35 -7.85 15.77 15.10
CA ASP A 35 -6.69 15.03 15.60
C ASP A 35 -7.15 13.80 16.42
N ILE A 36 -7.37 12.72 15.70
CA ILE A 36 -7.89 11.45 16.20
C ILE A 36 -6.88 10.30 16.04
N TYR A 37 -5.77 10.51 15.34
CA TYR A 37 -4.79 9.49 15.03
C TYR A 37 -3.39 9.89 15.53
N ARG A 38 -2.86 9.11 16.48
CA ARG A 38 -1.60 9.45 17.16
C ARG A 38 -0.68 8.25 17.31
N VAL A 39 0.60 8.54 17.55
CA VAL A 39 1.65 7.52 17.68
C VAL A 39 2.34 7.62 19.04
N LYS A 40 2.57 6.48 19.66
CA LYS A 40 3.41 6.32 20.85
C LYS A 40 4.64 5.49 20.47
N ASN A 41 5.83 5.95 20.84
CA ASN A 41 7.02 5.11 20.79
C ASN A 41 7.06 4.26 22.07
N ILE A 42 6.69 2.98 21.96
CA ILE A 42 6.58 2.09 23.12
C ILE A 42 7.96 1.62 23.62
N THR A 43 8.98 1.59 22.75
CA THR A 43 10.36 1.30 23.18
C THR A 43 10.87 2.34 24.17
N LYS A 44 10.56 3.61 23.91
CA LYS A 44 10.97 4.74 24.76
C LYS A 44 9.97 5.09 25.86
N ASN A 45 8.83 4.39 25.91
CA ASN A 45 7.72 4.62 26.83
C ASN A 45 7.27 6.10 26.92
N VAL A 46 7.15 6.77 25.78
CA VAL A 46 6.61 8.13 25.71
C VAL A 46 5.08 8.10 25.53
N ASP A 47 4.40 9.24 25.67
CA ASP A 47 2.96 9.33 25.43
C ASP A 47 2.60 9.36 23.93
N PHE A 48 1.31 9.20 23.63
CA PHE A 48 0.78 9.36 22.28
C PHE A 48 0.87 10.82 21.84
N ILE A 49 1.59 11.08 20.75
CA ILE A 49 1.81 12.40 20.18
C ILE A 49 1.73 12.34 18.65
N ASP A 50 1.50 13.49 18.02
CA ASP A 50 1.69 13.71 16.59
C ASP A 50 2.28 15.13 16.39
N PRO A 51 3.47 15.28 15.78
CA PRO A 51 4.36 14.24 15.26
C PRO A 51 5.16 13.52 16.37
N ALA A 52 5.38 12.22 16.18
CA ALA A 52 6.22 11.39 17.05
C ALA A 52 7.69 11.32 16.57
N LYS A 53 8.58 10.90 17.46
CA LYS A 53 10.01 10.67 17.18
C LYS A 53 10.40 9.21 17.44
N ALA A 54 11.21 8.64 16.57
CA ALA A 54 11.72 7.28 16.74
C ALA A 54 13.11 7.09 16.11
N ASP A 55 13.80 6.05 16.57
CA ASP A 55 15.06 5.59 16.01
C ASP A 55 14.88 4.23 15.31
N ALA A 56 15.92 3.78 14.62
CA ALA A 56 15.95 2.43 14.08
C ALA A 56 15.68 1.39 15.18
N CYS A 57 15.04 0.28 14.82
CA CYS A 57 14.63 -0.81 15.72
C CYS A 57 13.54 -0.47 16.76
N ASP A 58 13.09 0.77 16.88
CA ASP A 58 11.99 1.11 17.79
C ASP A 58 10.68 0.42 17.37
N VAL A 59 9.82 0.15 18.35
CA VAL A 59 8.45 -0.30 18.14
C VAL A 59 7.52 0.86 18.45
N LEU A 60 6.62 1.11 17.51
CA LEU A 60 5.64 2.19 17.56
C LEU A 60 4.26 1.59 17.74
N GLN A 61 3.42 2.25 18.52
CA GLN A 61 2.02 1.93 18.67
C GLN A 61 1.20 3.09 18.13
N TYR A 62 0.37 2.79 17.14
CA TYR A 62 -0.57 3.71 16.56
C TYR A 62 -1.92 3.51 17.23
N LYS A 63 -2.65 4.61 17.45
CA LYS A 63 -3.99 4.57 18.04
C LYS A 63 -4.89 5.59 17.36
N VAL A 64 -6.02 5.12 16.85
CA VAL A 64 -7.09 5.96 16.30
C VAL A 64 -8.29 5.96 17.23
N ARG A 65 -8.86 7.15 17.47
CA ARG A 65 -10.14 7.34 18.17
C ARG A 65 -11.29 7.26 17.18
N ILE A 66 -12.27 6.40 17.46
CA ILE A 66 -13.53 6.34 16.72
C ILE A 66 -14.65 6.79 17.66
N HIS A 67 -15.36 7.82 17.25
CA HIS A 67 -16.48 8.37 18.00
C HIS A 67 -17.57 8.81 17.04
N ASN A 68 -18.81 8.52 17.43
CA ASN A 68 -20.00 9.01 16.78
C ASN A 68 -20.59 10.13 17.65
N PRO A 69 -20.38 11.41 17.31
CA PRO A 69 -20.93 12.52 18.07
C PRO A 69 -22.47 12.61 17.96
N GLY A 70 -23.10 11.79 17.13
CA GLY A 70 -24.54 11.71 16.96
C GLY A 70 -25.05 12.57 15.81
N PRO A 71 -26.33 12.98 15.86
CA PRO A 71 -27.14 13.11 17.08
C PRO A 71 -27.93 11.87 17.52
N THR A 72 -28.22 10.89 16.65
CA THR A 72 -29.11 9.77 17.06
C THR A 72 -28.79 8.40 16.45
N GLU A 73 -28.24 8.31 15.24
CA GLU A 73 -28.05 6.99 14.61
C GLU A 73 -26.71 6.36 15.00
N VAL A 74 -26.73 5.05 15.24
CA VAL A 74 -25.53 4.23 15.44
C VAL A 74 -24.77 4.16 14.10
N LEU A 75 -23.44 4.30 14.13
CA LEU A 75 -22.61 4.03 12.95
C LEU A 75 -22.58 2.52 12.70
N THR A 76 -22.88 2.12 11.47
CA THR A 76 -22.96 0.71 11.07
C THR A 76 -21.79 0.30 10.20
N ASN A 77 -21.35 -0.94 10.35
CA ASN A 77 -20.26 -1.55 9.58
C ASN A 77 -19.00 -0.68 9.53
N VAL A 78 -18.58 -0.18 10.69
CA VAL A 78 -17.41 0.68 10.79
C VAL A 78 -16.16 -0.14 10.45
N THR A 79 -15.40 0.35 9.48
CA THR A 79 -14.12 -0.24 9.06
C THR A 79 -13.00 0.78 9.23
N VAL A 80 -11.82 0.29 9.61
CA VAL A 80 -10.62 1.09 9.85
C VAL A 80 -9.48 0.55 8.99
N GLN A 81 -8.85 1.42 8.21
CA GLN A 81 -7.76 1.08 7.29
C GLN A 81 -6.60 2.04 7.50
N ALA A 82 -5.40 1.52 7.76
CA ALA A 82 -4.17 2.28 7.83
C ALA A 82 -3.39 2.15 6.51
N GLY A 83 -2.82 3.24 6.03
CA GLY A 83 -1.78 3.25 5.01
C GLY A 83 -0.49 3.82 5.61
N PHE A 84 0.65 3.26 5.25
CA PHE A 84 1.95 3.78 5.64
C PHE A 84 2.99 3.55 4.54
N GLN A 85 4.07 4.31 4.62
CA GLN A 85 5.18 4.21 3.69
C GLN A 85 6.12 3.09 4.13
N THR A 86 6.36 2.12 3.25
CA THR A 86 7.32 1.04 3.48
C THR A 86 8.72 1.38 2.95
N ALA A 87 8.81 2.40 2.08
CA ALA A 87 10.08 2.91 1.58
C ALA A 87 10.87 3.60 2.71
N ALA A 88 12.19 3.51 2.66
CA ALA A 88 13.04 4.15 3.64
C ALA A 88 12.94 5.69 3.55
N SER A 89 12.58 6.34 4.65
CA SER A 89 12.44 7.79 4.76
C SER A 89 12.80 8.27 6.16
N THR A 90 13.27 9.51 6.31
CA THR A 90 13.43 10.18 7.62
C THR A 90 12.11 10.74 8.14
N LYS A 91 11.07 10.83 7.29
CA LYS A 91 9.73 11.26 7.65
C LYS A 91 8.73 10.27 7.05
N ASN A 92 8.07 9.51 7.91
CA ASN A 92 7.02 8.58 7.51
C ASN A 92 5.66 9.16 7.92
N VAL A 93 4.74 9.23 6.96
CA VAL A 93 3.36 9.66 7.20
C VAL A 93 2.46 8.45 7.08
N SER A 94 1.75 8.12 8.16
CA SER A 94 0.68 7.14 8.15
C SER A 94 -0.66 7.85 7.99
N ILE A 95 -1.54 7.28 7.19
CA ILE A 95 -2.90 7.78 6.95
C ILE A 95 -3.87 6.74 7.50
N ILE A 96 -4.76 7.13 8.40
CA ILE A 96 -5.89 6.29 8.81
C ILE A 96 -7.13 6.74 8.04
N THR A 97 -7.90 5.78 7.52
CA THR A 97 -9.20 6.02 6.90
C THR A 97 -10.23 5.15 7.61
N MET A 98 -11.27 5.81 8.12
CA MET A 98 -12.44 5.14 8.69
C MET A 98 -13.61 5.27 7.73
N ARG A 99 -14.43 4.23 7.64
CA ARG A 99 -15.64 4.23 6.83
C ARG A 99 -16.79 3.63 7.61
N ALA A 100 -18.00 4.14 7.38
CA ALA A 100 -19.22 3.54 7.91
C ALA A 100 -20.33 3.64 6.86
N SER A 101 -21.19 2.62 6.76
CA SER A 101 -22.17 2.51 5.67
C SER A 101 -23.25 3.59 5.68
N ASN A 102 -23.55 4.15 6.85
CA ASN A 102 -24.55 5.20 7.05
C ASN A 102 -23.96 6.54 7.50
N ALA A 103 -22.63 6.71 7.43
CA ALA A 103 -22.02 7.99 7.77
C ALA A 103 -22.12 9.02 6.63
N SER A 104 -22.15 10.29 7.00
CA SER A 104 -22.06 11.44 6.11
C SER A 104 -21.07 12.47 6.66
N PRO A 105 -19.87 12.60 6.08
CA PRO A 105 -19.36 11.84 4.94
C PRO A 105 -19.19 10.34 5.26
N SER A 106 -19.23 9.49 4.23
CA SER A 106 -19.08 8.03 4.37
C SER A 106 -17.68 7.58 4.82
N ASN A 107 -16.72 8.50 4.77
CA ASN A 107 -15.37 8.30 5.22
C ASN A 107 -14.82 9.55 5.90
N THR A 108 -13.95 9.31 6.89
CA THR A 108 -13.15 10.33 7.58
C THR A 108 -11.72 9.82 7.65
N SER A 109 -10.75 10.69 7.44
CA SER A 109 -9.33 10.35 7.49
C SER A 109 -8.55 11.31 8.36
N ASP A 110 -7.46 10.81 8.92
CA ASP A 110 -6.47 11.59 9.66
C ASP A 110 -5.06 11.05 9.37
N THR A 111 -4.03 11.82 9.68
CA THR A 111 -2.64 11.45 9.45
C THR A 111 -1.84 11.53 10.73
N ALA A 112 -0.90 10.60 10.90
CA ALA A 112 0.08 10.65 11.97
C ALA A 112 1.49 10.58 11.39
N THR A 113 2.36 11.47 11.85
CA THR A 113 3.73 11.62 11.36
C THR A 113 4.74 11.04 12.34
N VAL A 114 5.70 10.28 11.82
CA VAL A 114 6.86 9.80 12.56
C VAL A 114 8.13 10.38 11.94
N ASN A 115 8.86 11.16 12.73
CA ASN A 115 10.19 11.66 12.38
C ASN A 115 11.24 10.66 12.88
N LEU A 116 12.05 10.15 11.95
CA LEU A 116 13.11 9.19 12.20
C LEU A 116 14.49 9.85 12.18
N SER A 117 15.39 9.41 13.04
CA SER A 117 16.78 9.90 13.09
C SER A 117 17.63 9.49 11.87
N SER A 118 17.20 8.47 11.13
CA SER A 118 17.81 8.02 9.88
C SER A 118 16.72 7.51 8.93
N ALA A 119 17.03 7.41 7.62
CA ALA A 119 16.07 6.89 6.66
C ALA A 119 15.82 5.40 6.91
N GLN A 120 14.62 5.05 7.35
CA GLN A 120 14.20 3.66 7.61
C GLN A 120 12.78 3.44 7.10
N GLY A 121 12.48 2.18 6.79
CA GLY A 121 11.11 1.73 6.53
C GLY A 121 10.40 1.31 7.82
N LEU A 122 9.08 1.28 7.77
CA LEU A 122 8.22 0.77 8.83
C LEU A 122 7.57 -0.54 8.38
N ASN A 123 7.49 -1.49 9.30
CA ASN A 123 6.85 -2.78 9.08
C ASN A 123 5.74 -3.01 10.11
N TYR A 124 4.54 -3.33 9.63
CA TYR A 124 3.44 -3.75 10.49
C TYR A 124 3.80 -5.01 11.28
N VAL A 125 3.41 -5.04 12.56
CA VAL A 125 3.59 -6.20 13.44
C VAL A 125 2.32 -7.06 13.37
N SER A 126 2.40 -8.24 12.76
CA SER A 126 1.29 -9.20 12.70
C SER A 126 0.71 -9.55 14.06
N GLY A 127 -0.62 -9.66 14.12
CA GLY A 127 -1.38 -9.93 15.34
C GLY A 127 -1.45 -8.78 16.34
N SER A 128 -0.98 -7.57 15.97
CA SER A 128 -0.94 -6.42 16.90
C SER A 128 -2.21 -5.57 16.92
N THR A 129 -3.16 -5.82 16.01
CA THR A 129 -4.36 -4.97 15.90
C THR A 129 -5.39 -5.33 16.98
N GLU A 130 -5.80 -4.33 17.75
CA GLU A 130 -6.69 -4.47 18.90
C GLU A 130 -7.80 -3.43 18.88
N LEU A 131 -8.99 -3.82 19.33
CA LEU A 131 -10.13 -2.95 19.58
C LEU A 131 -10.26 -2.72 21.08
N LEU A 132 -10.30 -1.46 21.50
CA LEU A 132 -10.42 -1.03 22.88
C LEU A 132 -11.73 -0.26 23.12
N ASP A 133 -12.18 -0.27 24.37
CA ASP A 133 -13.31 0.55 24.85
C ASP A 133 -12.88 1.99 25.15
N ALA A 134 -13.84 2.81 25.60
CA ALA A 134 -13.61 4.22 25.94
C ALA A 134 -12.58 4.44 27.07
N ASN A 135 -12.36 3.42 27.92
CA ASN A 135 -11.42 3.44 29.04
C ASN A 135 -10.03 2.89 28.66
N GLY A 136 -9.88 2.38 27.42
CA GLY A 136 -8.65 1.74 26.95
C GLY A 136 -8.54 0.26 27.30
N ASN A 137 -9.61 -0.37 27.82
CA ASN A 137 -9.62 -1.82 28.05
C ASN A 137 -9.77 -2.56 26.72
N LEU A 138 -9.07 -3.69 26.59
CA LEU A 138 -9.19 -4.56 25.43
C LEU A 138 -10.60 -5.17 25.34
N ILE A 139 -11.29 -4.92 24.22
CA ILE A 139 -12.54 -5.60 23.89
C ILE A 139 -12.23 -6.90 23.15
N LYS A 140 -11.40 -6.82 22.10
CA LYS A 140 -10.97 -7.97 21.30
C LYS A 140 -9.75 -7.66 20.44
N THR A 141 -9.00 -8.69 20.09
CA THR A 141 -8.02 -8.65 18.99
C THR A 141 -8.76 -8.65 17.65
N LEU A 142 -8.24 -7.92 16.68
CA LEU A 142 -8.76 -7.86 15.31
C LEU A 142 -7.86 -8.66 14.36
N PRO A 143 -8.38 -9.18 13.23
CA PRO A 143 -7.57 -9.85 12.23
C PRO A 143 -6.47 -8.94 11.65
N ASP A 144 -5.43 -9.55 11.12
CA ASP A 144 -4.48 -8.86 10.25
C ASP A 144 -5.19 -8.44 8.95
N GLY A 145 -4.93 -7.22 8.48
CA GLY A 145 -5.61 -6.65 7.32
C GLY A 145 -5.83 -5.14 7.41
N ILE A 146 -5.49 -4.52 8.55
CA ILE A 146 -5.62 -3.07 8.73
C ILE A 146 -4.87 -2.28 7.67
N THR A 147 -3.79 -2.83 7.12
CA THR A 147 -2.92 -2.22 6.10
C THR A 147 -3.36 -2.47 4.65
N GLN A 148 -4.40 -3.30 4.47
CA GLN A 148 -4.89 -3.77 3.17
C GLN A 148 -6.32 -3.28 2.95
N ALA A 149 -7.33 -4.14 3.15
CA ALA A 149 -8.74 -3.78 3.02
C ALA A 149 -9.29 -3.04 4.25
N GLY A 150 -8.54 -3.02 5.35
CA GLY A 150 -9.01 -2.54 6.64
C GLY A 150 -9.62 -3.66 7.49
N VAL A 151 -9.93 -3.32 8.73
CA VAL A 151 -10.55 -4.21 9.72
C VAL A 151 -11.93 -3.68 10.10
N SER A 152 -12.91 -4.57 10.24
CA SER A 152 -14.24 -4.21 10.72
C SER A 152 -14.27 -4.22 12.25
N ILE A 153 -14.79 -3.14 12.84
CA ILE A 153 -14.99 -3.03 14.29
C ILE A 153 -16.46 -3.21 14.68
N GLY A 154 -17.35 -3.39 13.71
CA GLY A 154 -18.79 -3.50 13.91
C GLY A 154 -19.46 -2.13 14.03
N ASN A 155 -20.36 -1.99 14.99
CA ASN A 155 -21.16 -0.78 15.16
C ASN A 155 -20.59 0.11 16.27
N VAL A 156 -20.76 1.43 16.13
CA VAL A 156 -20.35 2.43 17.13
C VAL A 156 -21.54 3.29 17.51
N GLY A 157 -21.98 3.16 18.76
CA GLY A 157 -23.11 3.90 19.32
C GLY A 157 -22.84 5.39 19.44
N VAL A 158 -23.90 6.16 19.61
CA VAL A 158 -23.82 7.58 19.96
C VAL A 158 -23.48 7.68 21.45
N SER A 159 -22.47 8.48 21.82
CA SER A 159 -22.08 8.88 23.19
C SER A 159 -20.56 8.82 23.35
N VAL A 160 -20.04 9.65 24.25
CA VAL A 160 -18.64 9.59 24.68
C VAL A 160 -18.26 8.27 25.34
N ASN A 161 -19.23 7.53 25.88
CA ASN A 161 -19.03 6.20 26.47
C ASN A 161 -18.98 5.10 25.40
N GLU A 162 -19.51 5.37 24.21
CA GLU A 162 -19.48 4.46 23.07
C GLU A 162 -18.25 4.69 22.18
N LYS A 163 -17.30 5.51 22.63
CA LYS A 163 -15.99 5.63 21.99
C LYS A 163 -15.32 4.28 21.89
N ARG A 164 -14.63 4.08 20.77
CA ARG A 164 -13.77 2.93 20.52
C ARG A 164 -12.40 3.43 20.11
N PHE A 165 -11.39 2.62 20.39
CA PHE A 165 -10.06 2.86 19.84
C PHE A 165 -9.61 1.62 19.09
N VAL A 166 -9.02 1.84 17.92
CA VAL A 166 -8.24 0.79 17.26
C VAL A 166 -6.78 1.14 17.46
N GLN A 167 -6.00 0.17 17.93
CA GLN A 167 -4.56 0.32 18.03
C GLN A 167 -3.85 -0.83 17.33
N PHE A 168 -2.66 -0.56 16.83
CA PHE A 168 -1.80 -1.56 16.19
C PHE A 168 -0.34 -1.13 16.33
N LYS A 169 0.58 -2.03 16.00
CA LYS A 169 2.02 -1.79 16.14
C LYS A 169 2.74 -1.85 14.81
N GLU A 170 3.76 -1.01 14.69
CA GLU A 170 4.76 -1.08 13.64
C GLU A 170 6.15 -1.12 14.25
N LYS A 171 7.10 -1.70 13.53
CA LYS A 171 8.50 -1.74 13.90
C LYS A 171 9.32 -0.95 12.89
N VAL A 172 10.15 -0.04 13.38
CA VAL A 172 11.14 0.65 12.55
C VAL A 172 12.22 -0.36 12.17
N ASN A 173 12.56 -0.41 10.89
CA ASN A 173 13.60 -1.32 10.41
C ASN A 173 14.92 -1.09 11.14
N CYS A 174 15.62 -2.19 11.37
CA CYS A 174 16.99 -2.16 11.88
C CYS A 174 17.94 -2.08 10.68
N PRO A 175 18.99 -1.24 10.73
CA PRO A 175 20.05 -1.32 9.74
C PRO A 175 20.65 -2.73 9.79
N THR A 176 20.59 -3.43 8.67
CA THR A 176 21.34 -4.69 8.51
C THR A 176 22.83 -4.34 8.42
N PRO A 177 23.69 -5.02 9.19
CA PRO A 177 25.13 -4.87 9.03
C PRO A 177 25.53 -5.10 7.57
N PRO A 178 26.53 -4.39 7.04
CA PRO A 178 27.07 -4.69 5.72
C PRO A 178 27.45 -6.17 5.68
N VAL A 179 26.86 -6.93 4.75
CA VAL A 179 27.26 -8.32 4.54
C VAL A 179 28.69 -8.27 4.05
N THR A 180 29.63 -8.77 4.85
CA THR A 180 31.01 -8.92 4.38
C THR A 180 30.95 -9.90 3.22
N PRO A 181 31.45 -9.54 2.01
CA PRO A 181 31.45 -10.47 0.90
C PRO A 181 32.14 -11.77 1.36
N PRO A 182 31.64 -12.95 0.94
CA PRO A 182 32.29 -14.21 1.27
C PRO A 182 33.75 -14.08 0.91
N VAL A 183 34.64 -14.34 1.87
CA VAL A 183 36.07 -14.38 1.59
C VAL A 183 36.24 -15.49 0.56
N THR A 184 36.56 -15.12 -0.69
CA THR A 184 36.88 -16.13 -1.70
C THR A 184 38.02 -16.98 -1.12
N PRO A 185 37.84 -18.30 -0.95
CA PRO A 185 38.92 -19.15 -0.48
C PRO A 185 40.15 -18.87 -1.34
N PRO A 186 41.37 -18.80 -0.75
CA PRO A 186 42.58 -18.63 -1.54
C PRO A 186 42.56 -19.71 -2.63
N THR A 187 42.58 -19.28 -3.88
CA THR A 187 42.73 -20.18 -5.01
C THR A 187 43.92 -21.08 -4.69
N PRO A 188 43.76 -22.42 -4.64
CA PRO A 188 44.87 -23.32 -4.41
C PRO A 188 46.01 -22.92 -5.35
N PRO A 189 47.26 -22.87 -4.89
CA PRO A 189 48.38 -22.57 -5.77
C PRO A 189 48.29 -23.51 -6.95
N VAL A 190 48.10 -22.92 -8.14
CA VAL A 190 48.15 -23.66 -9.39
C VAL A 190 49.50 -24.34 -9.40
N THR A 191 49.50 -25.64 -9.12
CA THR A 191 50.70 -26.46 -9.27
C THR A 191 50.92 -26.48 -10.76
N LEU A 192 51.84 -25.64 -11.24
CA LEU A 192 52.23 -25.63 -12.64
C LEU A 192 52.55 -27.08 -13.00
N PRO A 193 51.87 -27.67 -14.00
CA PRO A 193 52.20 -29.02 -14.44
C PRO A 193 53.68 -29.02 -14.78
N ALA A 194 54.41 -30.00 -14.22
CA ALA A 194 55.79 -30.23 -14.56
C ALA A 194 55.90 -30.24 -16.09
N LYS A 195 56.80 -29.39 -16.61
CA LYS A 195 57.08 -29.25 -18.03
C LYS A 195 57.15 -30.64 -18.67
N PRO A 196 56.25 -30.99 -19.62
CA PRO A 196 56.31 -32.28 -20.29
C PRO A 196 57.67 -32.44 -20.94
N VAL A 197 58.38 -33.52 -20.61
CA VAL A 197 59.53 -33.97 -21.40
C VAL A 197 58.96 -34.39 -22.75
N ILE A 198 59.22 -33.60 -23.79
CA ILE A 198 58.79 -33.88 -25.16
C ILE A 198 59.70 -34.99 -25.70
N PRO A 199 59.20 -36.20 -26.03
CA PRO A 199 59.92 -37.07 -26.94
C PRO A 199 59.88 -36.46 -28.34
N VAL A 200 61.06 -36.23 -28.91
CA VAL A 200 61.23 -35.75 -30.28
C VAL A 200 60.66 -36.81 -31.24
N VAL A 201 59.50 -36.52 -31.82
CA VAL A 201 58.94 -37.29 -32.93
C VAL A 201 58.92 -36.41 -34.17
N GLN A 202 59.78 -36.77 -35.12
CA GLN A 202 59.88 -36.18 -36.45
C GLN A 202 58.66 -36.63 -37.28
N GLY A 203 57.82 -35.68 -37.71
CA GLY A 203 56.64 -36.00 -38.51
C GLY A 203 56.05 -34.81 -39.27
N LYS A 204 56.45 -34.70 -40.55
CA LYS A 204 55.77 -34.14 -41.73
C LYS A 204 54.77 -32.98 -41.54
N THR A 205 55.18 -31.81 -42.05
CA THR A 205 54.40 -30.59 -42.23
C THR A 205 53.14 -30.81 -43.09
N THR A 206 52.00 -30.36 -42.59
CA THR A 206 50.82 -29.98 -43.38
C THR A 206 50.40 -28.60 -42.88
N GLU A 207 50.48 -27.59 -43.74
CA GLU A 207 50.14 -26.20 -43.42
C GLU A 207 48.64 -26.06 -43.13
N LEU A 208 48.30 -25.36 -42.04
CA LEU A 208 46.95 -24.88 -41.77
C LEU A 208 46.77 -23.45 -42.32
N PRO A 209 45.58 -23.11 -42.84
CA PRO A 209 45.29 -21.76 -43.30
C PRO A 209 45.26 -20.75 -42.15
N ASN A 210 45.89 -19.60 -42.41
CA ASN A 210 45.97 -18.44 -41.56
C ASN A 210 44.59 -17.78 -41.39
N THR A 211 44.01 -17.84 -40.19
CA THR A 211 42.81 -17.08 -39.82
C THR A 211 43.23 -15.88 -38.98
N GLY A 212 43.52 -14.76 -39.67
CA GLY A 212 43.70 -13.46 -39.03
C GLY A 212 42.38 -12.89 -38.47
N PRO A 213 42.42 -11.78 -37.72
CA PRO A 213 41.30 -11.23 -36.93
C PRO A 213 40.10 -10.65 -37.72
N GLY A 214 39.85 -11.08 -38.95
CA GLY A 214 38.95 -10.40 -39.88
C GLY A 214 37.76 -11.19 -40.44
N ASP A 215 37.53 -12.45 -40.05
CA ASP A 215 36.58 -13.26 -40.84
C ASP A 215 35.83 -14.35 -40.04
N VAL A 216 34.76 -13.95 -39.34
CA VAL A 216 33.50 -14.73 -39.26
C VAL A 216 32.34 -13.81 -38.90
N ALA A 217 31.82 -13.15 -39.93
CA ALA A 217 30.42 -12.75 -39.96
C ALA A 217 29.64 -13.90 -40.60
N ALA A 218 28.87 -14.67 -39.82
CA ALA A 218 27.54 -15.19 -40.17
C ALA A 218 27.09 -16.36 -39.26
N VAL A 219 25.77 -16.37 -39.05
CA VAL A 219 24.92 -17.52 -38.69
C VAL A 219 24.82 -17.90 -37.20
N PHE A 220 23.98 -17.18 -36.46
CA PHE A 220 22.99 -17.82 -35.57
C PHE A 220 21.66 -17.06 -35.62
N ALA A 221 20.89 -17.31 -36.68
CA ALA A 221 19.45 -17.15 -36.67
C ALA A 221 18.86 -18.47 -36.12
N GLY A 222 18.46 -18.47 -34.85
CA GLY A 222 17.90 -19.63 -34.17
C GLY A 222 16.70 -19.23 -33.32
N ALA A 223 15.52 -19.65 -33.76
CA ALA A 223 14.22 -19.32 -33.23
C ALA A 223 14.03 -19.66 -31.74
N SER A 224 13.31 -18.80 -31.02
CA SER A 224 12.58 -19.16 -29.80
C SER A 224 11.28 -18.36 -29.77
N ALA A 225 10.31 -18.82 -30.56
CA ALA A 225 8.94 -18.37 -30.56
C ALA A 225 8.07 -19.40 -29.84
N PHE A 226 7.89 -19.28 -28.52
CA PHE A 226 6.79 -19.92 -27.77
C PHE A 226 6.56 -19.14 -26.47
N GLY A 227 5.36 -18.58 -26.30
CA GLY A 227 4.97 -17.94 -25.03
C GLY A 227 3.91 -16.83 -25.10
N ALA A 228 3.07 -16.76 -26.14
CA ALA A 228 1.96 -15.81 -26.21
C ALA A 228 0.66 -16.51 -26.64
N ALA A 229 0.10 -17.33 -25.75
CA ALA A 229 -1.25 -17.89 -25.91
C ALA A 229 -1.88 -18.19 -24.53
N GLY A 230 -2.23 -17.13 -23.79
CA GLY A 230 -2.85 -17.27 -22.46
C GLY A 230 -3.92 -16.23 -22.11
N HIS A 231 -4.33 -15.37 -23.04
CA HIS A 231 -5.18 -14.21 -22.70
C HIS A 231 -6.54 -14.10 -23.41
N TYR A 232 -7.00 -15.14 -24.12
CA TYR A 232 -8.28 -15.09 -24.85
C TYR A 232 -9.42 -15.98 -24.29
N ILE A 233 -9.22 -16.68 -23.17
CA ILE A 233 -10.22 -17.61 -22.61
C ILE A 233 -10.61 -17.24 -21.15
N SER A 234 -10.96 -15.98 -20.88
CA SER A 234 -11.68 -15.65 -19.62
C SER A 234 -12.89 -14.72 -19.78
N ARG A 235 -13.27 -14.33 -21.00
CA ARG A 235 -14.40 -13.41 -21.24
C ARG A 235 -15.78 -14.07 -21.45
N ARG A 236 -15.96 -15.39 -21.19
CA ARG A 236 -17.25 -16.06 -21.44
C ARG A 236 -18.05 -16.53 -20.21
N PHE A 237 -17.61 -16.28 -18.97
CA PHE A 237 -18.32 -16.80 -17.78
C PHE A 237 -18.70 -15.77 -16.71
N ARG A 238 -19.15 -14.56 -17.09
CA ARG A 238 -19.98 -13.71 -16.21
C ARG A 238 -21.02 -12.92 -17.00
N ARG A 239 -22.04 -13.63 -17.48
CA ARG A 239 -23.42 -13.14 -17.58
C ARG A 239 -24.32 -14.27 -17.09
N ASN A 240 -24.75 -14.14 -15.85
CA ASN A 240 -26.06 -14.46 -15.30
C ASN A 240 -26.15 -13.70 -13.97
#